data_AF-A0A1D1VHY9-F1
#
_entry.id   AF-A0A1D1VHY9-F1
#
_cell.length_a   1.000
_cell.length_b   1.000
_cell.length_c   1.000
_cell.angle_alpha   90.00
_cell.angle_beta   90.00
_cell.angle_gamma   90.00
#
_symmetry.space_group_name_H-M   'P 1'
#
loop_
_entity.id
_entity.type
_entity.pdbx_description
1 polymer ?
#
loop_
_entity_poly.entity_id
_entity_poly.type
_entity_poly.pdbx_seq_one_letter_code
_entity_poly.pdbx_strand_id
1 'polypeptide(L)' 'MSESAASAAETTLWMKEKTEVKDGKKIHTLEKETVGPDGVSMLHTEKQKTYIDKDGHEHTEVKSKTKPIYD' A
#
# COMPACT_ATOMS: atom_id res chain seq x y z
N MET A 1 4.57 3.27 29.31
CA MET A 1 5.58 3.73 28.34
C MET A 1 5.49 2.78 27.15
N SER A 2 4.69 3.10 26.14
CA SER A 2 4.64 2.25 24.94
C SER A 2 5.78 2.68 24.04
N GLU A 3 6.76 1.80 23.88
CA GLU A 3 7.82 1.92 22.88
C GLU A 3 7.17 2.07 21.50
N SER A 4 7.04 3.32 21.04
CA SER A 4 7.06 3.60 19.62
C SER A 4 8.45 3.19 19.15
N ALA A 5 8.56 1.98 18.61
CA ALA A 5 9.65 1.62 17.72
C ALA A 5 9.62 2.64 16.58
N ALA A 6 10.41 3.70 16.72
CA ALA A 6 10.87 4.50 15.61
C ALA A 6 11.75 3.57 14.75
N SER A 7 11.10 2.68 14.00
CA SER A 7 11.70 2.00 12.87
C SER A 7 12.33 3.10 12.03
N ALA A 8 13.65 3.02 11.85
CA ALA A 8 14.52 4.01 11.20
C ALA A 8 13.75 5.01 10.32
N ALA A 9 13.76 6.29 10.73
CA ALA A 9 12.80 7.33 10.33
C ALA A 9 12.58 7.49 8.82
N GLU A 10 11.74 6.62 8.23
CA GLU A 10 11.23 6.81 6.88
C GLU A 10 10.27 8.00 6.87
N THR A 11 10.61 9.02 6.10
CA THR A 11 9.72 10.18 5.92
C THR A 11 8.80 9.90 4.75
N THR A 12 7.48 9.98 4.96
CA THR A 12 6.52 9.86 3.85
C THR A 12 6.43 11.20 3.12
N LEU A 13 6.84 11.22 1.85
CA LEU A 13 6.80 12.42 1.01
C LEU A 13 5.42 12.61 0.39
N TRP A 14 4.81 11.51 -0.05
CA TRP A 14 3.53 11.54 -0.70
C TRP A 14 2.78 10.22 -0.50
N MET A 15 1.46 10.32 -0.47
CA MET A 15 0.56 9.17 -0.38
C MET A 15 -0.68 9.47 -1.20
N LYS A 16 -1.09 8.53 -2.03
CA LYS A 16 -2.33 8.58 -2.78
C LYS A 16 -3.06 7.27 -2.64
N GLU A 17 -4.30 7.41 -2.24
CA GLU A 17 -5.24 6.32 -2.12
C GLU A 17 -6.32 6.46 -3.19
N LYS A 18 -6.72 5.35 -3.79
CA LYS A 18 -7.84 5.28 -4.71
C LYS A 18 -8.61 4.00 -4.47
N THR A 19 -9.92 4.13 -4.26
CA THR A 19 -10.83 2.99 -4.21
C THR A 19 -11.78 3.04 -5.40
N GLU A 20 -11.86 1.94 -6.14
CA GLU A 20 -12.72 1.77 -7.29
C GLU A 20 -13.59 0.53 -7.12
N VAL A 21 -14.88 0.63 -7.43
CA VAL A 21 -15.78 -0.52 -7.46
C VAL A 21 -16.10 -0.84 -8.91
N LYS A 22 -15.73 -2.04 -9.37
CA LYS A 22 -15.93 -2.48 -10.74
C LYS A 22 -16.37 -3.94 -10.78
N ASP A 23 -17.45 -4.23 -11.50
CA ASP A 23 -17.99 -5.59 -11.67
C ASP A 23 -18.25 -6.30 -10.32
N GLY A 24 -18.77 -5.58 -9.32
CA GLY A 24 -19.02 -6.10 -7.96
C GLY A 24 -17.76 -6.35 -7.13
N LYS A 25 -16.58 -5.94 -7.62
CA LYS A 25 -15.29 -6.06 -6.92
C LYS A 25 -14.85 -4.69 -6.44
N LYS A 26 -14.39 -4.61 -5.20
CA LYS A 26 -13.79 -3.40 -4.63
C LYS A 26 -12.27 -3.50 -4.77
N ILE A 27 -11.69 -2.57 -5.51
CA ILE A 27 -10.25 -2.47 -5.73
C ILE A 27 -9.76 -1.22 -5.02
N HIS A 28 -9.00 -1.41 -3.96
CA HIS A 28 -8.29 -0.38 -3.25
C HIS A 28 -6.83 -0.37 -3.73
N THR A 29 -6.32 0.81 -4.07
CA THR A 29 -4.93 1.00 -4.49
C THR A 29 -4.34 2.12 -3.65
N LEU A 30 -3.18 1.85 -3.07
CA LEU A 30 -2.40 2.77 -2.28
C LEU A 30 -1.02 2.91 -2.93
N GLU A 31 -0.61 4.13 -3.20
CA GLU A 31 0.74 4.47 -3.63
C GLU A 31 1.34 5.41 -2.60
N LYS A 32 2.50 5.05 -2.05
CA LYS A 32 3.18 5.80 -0.99
C LYS A 32 4.64 5.95 -1.35
N GLU A 33 5.13 7.18 -1.37
CA GLU A 33 6.55 7.49 -1.51
C GLU A 33 7.14 7.76 -0.13
N THR A 34 8.17 7.01 0.24
CA THR A 34 8.99 7.26 1.44
C THR A 34 10.41 7.60 1.04
N VAL A 35 11.09 8.39 1.87
CA VAL A 35 12.54 8.57 1.83
C VAL A 35 13.13 7.98 3.10
N GLY A 36 14.08 7.07 2.92
CA GLY A 36 14.83 6.47 4.01
C GLY A 36 15.83 7.44 4.65
N PRO A 37 16.40 7.09 5.82
CA PRO A 37 17.44 7.89 6.47
C PRO A 37 18.74 7.99 5.65
N ASP A 38 18.93 7.10 4.69
CA ASP A 38 20.00 7.09 3.69
C ASP A 38 19.74 8.02 2.49
N GLY A 39 18.59 8.71 2.47
CA GLY A 39 18.19 9.60 1.38
C GLY A 39 17.62 8.87 0.16
N VAL A 40 17.43 7.55 0.23
CA VAL A 40 16.88 6.76 -0.87
C VAL A 40 15.36 6.84 -0.86
N SER A 41 14.79 7.30 -1.98
CA SER A 41 13.33 7.32 -2.16
C SER A 41 12.79 5.98 -2.67
N MET A 42 11.77 5.47 -2.00
CA MET A 42 11.09 4.21 -2.25
C MET A 42 9.61 4.45 -2.57
N LEU A 43 9.13 3.89 -3.68
CA LEU A 43 7.71 3.83 -4.00
C LEU A 43 7.15 2.48 -3.54
N HIS A 44 6.22 2.55 -2.62
CA HIS A 44 5.40 1.46 -2.13
C HIS A 44 4.06 1.51 -2.84
N THR A 45 3.71 0.46 -3.57
CA THR A 45 2.40 0.29 -4.18
C THR A 45 1.72 -0.91 -3.56
N GLU A 46 0.56 -0.71 -2.96
CA GLU A 46 -0.32 -1.77 -2.49
C GLU A 46 -1.62 -1.75 -3.29
N LYS A 47 -2.06 -2.92 -3.73
CA LYS A 47 -3.33 -3.12 -4.41
C LYS A 47 -4.08 -4.21 -3.70
N GLN A 48 -5.16 -3.84 -3.04
CA GLN A 48 -6.09 -4.74 -2.39
C GLN A 48 -7.33 -4.89 -3.26
N LYS A 49 -7.72 -6.13 -3.53
CA LYS A 49 -8.91 -6.48 -4.31
C LYS A 49 -9.81 -7.36 -3.47
N THR A 50 -10.98 -6.85 -3.13
CA THR A 50 -12.03 -7.57 -2.41
C THR A 50 -13.15 -7.94 -3.38
N TYR A 51 -13.62 -9.19 -3.32
CA TYR A 51 -14.71 -9.70 -4.14
C TYR A 51 -15.49 -10.77 -3.38
N ILE A 52 -16.78 -10.90 -3.71
CA ILE A 52 -17.60 -12.03 -3.26
C ILE A 52 -17.49 -13.15 -4.29
N ASP A 53 -17.19 -14.37 -3.85
CA ASP A 53 -17.14 -15.52 -4.74
C ASP A 53 -18.56 -16.10 -5.00
N LYS A 54 -18.65 -17.20 -5.75
CA LYS A 54 -19.94 -17.78 -6.15
C LYS A 54 -20.72 -18.38 -4.97
N ASP A 55 -20.01 -18.79 -3.92
CA ASP A 55 -20.57 -19.34 -2.69
C ASP A 55 -20.98 -18.23 -1.70
N GLY A 56 -20.76 -16.96 -2.05
CA GLY A 56 -21.16 -15.82 -1.23
C GLY A 56 -20.14 -15.43 -0.16
N HIS A 57 -18.93 -16.00 -0.15
CA HIS A 57 -17.88 -15.61 0.78
C HIS A 57 -17.09 -14.41 0.27
N GLU A 58 -16.66 -13.56 1.20
CA GLU A 58 -15.78 -12.45 0.89
C GLU A 58 -14.33 -12.93 0.82
N HIS A 59 -13.68 -12.63 -0.29
CA HIS A 59 -12.26 -12.87 -0.50
C HIS A 59 -11.53 -11.55 -0.71
N THR A 60 -10.35 -11.44 -0.12
CA THR A 60 -9.45 -10.29 -0.30
C THR A 60 -8.08 -10.76 -0.77
N GLU A 61 -7.63 -10.22 -1.91
CA GLU A 61 -6.29 -10.41 -2.45
C GLU A 61 -5.48 -9.13 -2.27
N VAL A 62 -4.30 -9.21 -1.64
CA VAL A 62 -3.40 -8.07 -1.46
C VAL A 62 -2.12 -8.29 -2.27
N LYS A 63 -1.73 -7.30 -3.06
CA LYS A 63 -0.46 -7.26 -3.80
C LYS A 63 0.30 -6.01 -3.42
N SER A 64 1.44 -6.17 -2.75
CA SER A 64 2.34 -5.08 -2.42
C SER A 64 3.63 -5.20 -3.23
N LYS A 65 4.17 -4.04 -3.64
CA LYS A 65 5.47 -3.94 -4.30
C LYS A 65 6.17 -2.69 -3.79
N THR A 66 7.45 -2.84 -3.46
CA THR A 66 8.32 -1.72 -3.12
C THR A 66 9.46 -1.67 -4.12
N LYS A 67 9.78 -0.47 -4.62
CA LYS A 67 10.90 -0.24 -5.55
C LYS A 67 11.53 1.12 -5.30
N PRO A 68 12.84 1.30 -5.56
CA PRO A 68 13.47 2.60 -5.56
C PRO A 68 12.88 3.49 -6.67
N ILE A 69 12.82 4.80 -6.44
CA ILE A 69 12.31 5.80 -7.40
C ILE A 69 13.44 6.41 -8.23
N TYR A 70 14.63 6.53 -7.63
CA TYR A 70 15.84 7.07 -8.24
C TYR A 70 16.97 6.04 -8.15
N ASP A 71 17.79 5.96 -9.20
CA ASP A 71 19.05 5.18 -9.28
C ASP A 71 20.24 6.11 -9.03
#